data_AF-A0AAE0LEC5-F1
#
_entry.id   AF-A0AAE0LEC5-F1
#
_cell.length_a   1.000
_cell.length_b   1.000
_cell.length_c   1.000
_cell.angle_alpha   90.00
_cell.angle_beta   90.00
_cell.angle_gamma   90.00
#
_symmetry.space_group_name_H-M   'P 1'
#
loop_
_entity.id
_entity.type
_entity.pdbx_description
1 polymer ?
#
loop_
_entity_poly.entity_id
_entity_poly.type
_entity_poly.pdbx_seq_one_letter_code
_entity_poly.pdbx_strand_id
1 'polypeptide(L)'
;MVDGLCRGWAFMRDPDYTRISHKLLPKTFHIQEFRNDVYRSMGGFARKHKVLKRGKTLDDKLFFEFRWGYFFWLHRANEFELWGDDRNHRGWKSVLKLIGQFDEDFLIPLVEGNASTEEKLLFVQEKVLPSYGMLIYYLRYLCYEYADSDEKDVDGLRRIFGVNHSVLPGKVLDGRREIWGSSNVV
;
A
#
# COMPACT_ATOMS: atom_id res chain seq x y z
N MET A 1 4.60 -32.41 6.35
CA MET A 1 5.72 -31.46 6.23
C MET A 1 5.63 -30.77 4.87
N VAL A 2 4.98 -29.61 4.78
CA VAL A 2 4.93 -28.76 3.55
C VAL A 2 5.41 -27.33 3.86
N ASP A 3 5.89 -27.07 5.09
CA ASP A 3 6.30 -25.75 5.56
C ASP A 3 7.64 -25.24 4.96
N GLY A 4 8.29 -26.02 4.08
CA GLY A 4 9.58 -25.68 3.48
C GLY A 4 9.54 -25.10 2.06
N LEU A 5 8.47 -25.37 1.29
CA LEU A 5 8.45 -25.09 -0.17
C LEU A 5 8.01 -23.66 -0.53
N CYS A 6 7.34 -22.93 0.37
CA CYS A 6 6.85 -21.58 0.09
C CYS A 6 7.77 -20.45 0.57
N ARG A 7 9.03 -20.73 0.93
CA ARG A 7 9.98 -19.70 1.38
C ARG A 7 10.16 -18.67 0.26
N GLY A 8 9.50 -17.52 0.38
CA GLY A 8 9.59 -16.39 -0.54
C GLY A 8 8.61 -16.37 -1.71
N TRP A 9 7.73 -17.36 -1.86
CA TRP A 9 6.78 -17.44 -3.00
C TRP A 9 5.33 -17.09 -2.64
N ALA A 10 4.98 -17.11 -1.36
CA ALA A 10 3.65 -16.74 -0.88
C ALA A 10 3.74 -15.77 0.30
N PHE A 11 2.93 -14.72 0.28
CA PHE A 11 2.77 -13.79 1.39
C PHE A 11 1.56 -14.21 2.23
N MET A 12 1.81 -14.94 3.32
CA MET A 12 0.77 -15.52 4.19
C MET A 12 0.52 -14.64 5.42
N ARG A 13 0.08 -13.41 5.18
CA ARG A 13 -0.21 -12.42 6.23
C ARG A 13 -1.58 -11.80 5.99
N ASP A 14 -2.26 -11.41 7.06
CA ASP A 14 -3.48 -10.62 6.99
C ASP A 14 -3.17 -9.11 6.85
N PRO A 15 -4.20 -8.24 6.72
CA PRO A 15 -4.00 -6.79 6.62
C PRO A 15 -3.32 -6.13 7.83
N ASP A 16 -3.32 -6.81 8.99
CA ASP A 16 -2.59 -6.39 10.20
C ASP A 16 -1.18 -6.99 10.27
N TYR A 17 -0.71 -7.58 9.16
CA TYR A 17 0.60 -8.21 9.03
C TYR A 17 0.81 -9.36 10.04
N THR A 18 -0.27 -9.97 10.52
CA THR A 18 -0.24 -11.18 11.34
C THR A 18 -0.17 -12.41 10.46
N ARG A 19 0.62 -13.41 10.87
CA ARG A 19 0.80 -14.63 10.07
C ARG A 19 -0.50 -15.43 10.06
N ILE A 20 -0.98 -15.77 8.88
CA ILE A 20 -2.13 -16.66 8.70
C ILE A 20 -1.70 -18.06 8.28
N SER A 21 -2.53 -19.05 8.60
CA SER A 21 -2.33 -20.42 8.13
C SER A 21 -2.57 -20.52 6.63
N HIS A 22 -1.78 -21.34 5.93
CA HIS A 22 -2.02 -21.67 4.51
C HIS A 22 -3.44 -22.23 4.27
N LYS A 23 -4.06 -22.82 5.30
CA LYS A 23 -5.43 -23.34 5.25
C LYS A 23 -6.48 -22.25 5.05
N LEU A 24 -6.14 -21.00 5.37
CA LEU A 24 -6.99 -19.82 5.23
C LEU A 24 -6.78 -19.09 3.90
N LEU A 25 -5.90 -19.59 3.03
CA LEU A 25 -5.73 -19.02 1.70
C LEU A 25 -6.99 -19.31 0.87
N PRO A 26 -7.41 -18.35 0.02
CA PRO A 26 -8.43 -18.58 -0.99
C PRO A 26 -8.13 -19.85 -1.77
N LYS A 27 -9.13 -20.73 -1.89
CA LYS A 27 -9.00 -21.97 -2.66
C LYS A 27 -9.45 -21.79 -4.10
N THR A 28 -10.09 -20.66 -4.38
CA THR A 28 -10.53 -20.27 -5.71
C THR A 28 -9.85 -18.95 -6.11
N PHE A 29 -10.07 -18.52 -7.35
CA PHE A 29 -9.65 -17.21 -7.85
C PHE A 29 -10.78 -16.17 -7.80
N HIS A 30 -11.83 -16.42 -7.01
CA HIS A 30 -12.89 -15.46 -6.81
C HIS A 30 -12.37 -14.26 -6.03
N ILE A 31 -12.48 -13.07 -6.63
CA ILE A 31 -11.89 -11.85 -6.07
C ILE A 31 -12.43 -11.51 -4.68
N GLN A 32 -13.66 -11.93 -4.37
CA GLN A 32 -14.31 -11.74 -3.08
C GLN A 32 -13.63 -12.54 -1.94
N GLU A 33 -12.87 -13.59 -2.25
CA GLU A 33 -12.12 -14.34 -1.25
C GLU A 33 -10.82 -13.64 -0.83
N PHE A 34 -10.36 -12.64 -1.60
CA PHE A 34 -9.14 -11.90 -1.31
C PHE A 34 -9.44 -10.71 -0.39
N ARG A 35 -8.61 -10.56 0.64
CA ARG A 35 -8.74 -9.46 1.59
C ARG A 35 -8.22 -8.16 0.98
N ASN A 36 -8.90 -7.06 1.27
CA ASN A 36 -8.40 -5.73 0.92
C ASN A 36 -7.26 -5.34 1.86
N ASP A 37 -6.06 -5.13 1.32
CA ASP A 37 -4.93 -4.52 2.02
C ASP A 37 -4.68 -3.14 1.42
N VAL A 38 -5.25 -2.13 2.09
CA VAL A 38 -5.15 -0.73 1.66
C VAL A 38 -3.70 -0.28 1.58
N TYR A 39 -2.83 -0.72 2.49
CA TYR A 39 -1.42 -0.33 2.53
C TYR A 39 -0.62 -0.95 1.38
N ARG A 40 -0.92 -2.20 1.02
CA ARG A 40 -0.42 -2.79 -0.21
C ARG A 40 -0.86 -1.95 -1.43
N SER A 41 -2.12 -1.52 -1.49
CA SER A 41 -2.60 -0.66 -2.58
C SER A 41 -1.81 0.65 -2.64
N MET A 42 -1.52 1.28 -1.49
CA MET A 42 -0.68 2.49 -1.43
C MET A 42 0.71 2.27 -2.07
N GLY A 43 1.37 1.14 -1.82
CA GLY A 43 2.65 0.83 -2.48
C GLY A 43 2.54 0.78 -4.01
N GLY A 44 1.42 0.27 -4.52
CA GLY A 44 1.12 0.26 -5.96
C GLY A 44 0.90 1.66 -6.53
N PHE A 45 0.08 2.47 -5.85
CA PHE A 45 -0.18 3.86 -6.26
C PHE A 45 1.07 4.74 -6.15
N ALA A 46 1.90 4.58 -5.12
CA ALA A 46 3.15 5.30 -4.98
C ALA A 46 4.09 5.06 -6.17
N ARG A 47 4.11 3.84 -6.74
CA ARG A 47 4.80 3.59 -8.02
C ARG A 47 4.11 4.25 -9.20
N LYS A 48 2.79 4.12 -9.31
CA LYS A 48 2.00 4.72 -10.42
C LYS A 48 2.25 6.23 -10.50
N HIS A 49 2.31 6.89 -9.34
CA HIS A 49 2.54 8.32 -9.20
C HIS A 49 4.02 8.70 -9.09
N LYS A 50 4.93 7.80 -9.45
CA LYS A 50 6.38 8.04 -9.51
C LYS A 50 6.98 8.58 -8.21
N VAL A 51 6.44 8.17 -7.06
CA VAL A 51 7.07 8.35 -5.73
C VAL A 51 8.06 7.20 -5.47
N LEU A 52 7.74 6.00 -5.94
CA LEU A 52 8.58 4.81 -5.76
C LEU A 52 8.99 4.18 -7.09
N LYS A 53 10.19 3.63 -7.15
CA LYS A 53 10.70 2.85 -8.28
C LYS A 53 11.22 1.50 -7.81
N ARG A 54 10.69 0.41 -8.39
CA ARG A 54 11.24 -0.95 -8.19
C ARG A 54 12.68 -1.00 -8.71
N GLY A 55 13.53 -1.76 -8.00
CA GLY A 55 14.83 -2.16 -8.50
C GLY A 55 14.73 -3.23 -9.60
N LYS A 56 15.88 -3.70 -10.06
CA LYS A 56 15.97 -4.62 -11.22
C LYS A 56 16.00 -6.08 -10.81
N THR A 57 16.50 -6.37 -9.60
CA THR A 57 16.71 -7.74 -9.12
C THR A 57 15.39 -8.42 -8.77
N LEU A 58 15.41 -9.75 -8.63
CA LEU A 58 14.25 -10.49 -8.14
C LEU A 58 13.91 -10.05 -6.71
N ASP A 59 14.91 -9.83 -5.86
CA ASP A 59 14.70 -9.41 -4.48
C ASP A 59 14.06 -8.02 -4.38
N ASP A 60 14.46 -7.10 -5.26
CA ASP A 60 13.81 -5.78 -5.37
C ASP A 60 12.34 -5.86 -5.79
N LYS A 61 11.94 -6.95 -6.44
CA LYS A 61 10.59 -7.13 -7.01
C LYS A 61 9.70 -7.95 -6.10
N LEU A 62 10.25 -8.93 -5.39
CA LEU A 62 9.51 -9.82 -4.51
C LEU A 62 8.83 -9.01 -3.41
N PHE A 63 7.49 -9.06 -3.42
CA PHE A 63 6.65 -8.38 -2.45
C PHE A 63 6.93 -6.88 -2.30
N PHE A 64 7.45 -6.21 -3.34
CA PHE A 64 7.85 -4.80 -3.28
C PHE A 64 6.79 -3.92 -2.62
N GLU A 65 5.56 -3.97 -3.13
CA GLU A 65 4.48 -3.14 -2.61
C GLU A 65 3.96 -3.59 -1.25
N PHE A 66 4.15 -4.86 -0.87
CA PHE A 66 3.81 -5.33 0.48
C PHE A 66 4.87 -4.86 1.49
N ARG A 67 6.16 -4.82 1.12
CA ARG A 67 7.24 -4.29 1.98
C ARG A 67 7.03 -2.79 2.23
N TRP A 68 6.73 -2.02 1.18
CA TRP A 68 6.36 -0.61 1.33
C TRP A 68 5.02 -0.42 2.05
N GLY A 69 4.03 -1.27 1.79
CA GLY A 69 2.76 -1.28 2.52
C GLY A 69 2.95 -1.50 4.02
N TYR A 70 3.79 -2.46 4.40
CA TYR A 70 4.12 -2.71 5.80
C TYR A 70 4.72 -1.47 6.47
N PHE A 71 5.65 -0.79 5.79
CA PHE A 71 6.20 0.46 6.28
C PHE A 71 5.12 1.53 6.48
N PHE A 72 4.19 1.72 5.53
CA PHE A 72 3.09 2.66 5.72
C PHE A 72 2.15 2.26 6.87
N TRP A 73 1.89 0.97 7.03
CA TRP A 73 1.13 0.44 8.17
C TRP A 73 1.85 0.72 9.49
N LEU A 74 3.16 0.49 9.57
CA LEU A 74 3.98 0.72 10.76
C LEU A 74 3.89 2.20 11.22
N HIS A 75 3.93 3.12 10.27
CA HIS A 75 3.86 4.56 10.55
C HIS A 75 2.44 5.13 10.70
N ARG A 76 1.40 4.29 10.75
CA ARG A 76 0.00 4.74 10.82
C ARG A 76 -0.34 5.54 12.08
N ALA A 77 0.32 5.21 13.20
CA ALA A 77 0.10 5.86 14.49
C ALA A 77 1.06 7.03 14.76
N ASN A 78 2.01 7.31 13.85
CA ASN A 78 3.11 8.28 14.05
C ASN A 78 4.00 7.98 15.28
N GLU A 79 4.09 6.72 15.69
CA GLU A 79 4.90 6.31 16.87
C GLU A 79 6.41 6.42 16.65
N PHE A 80 6.85 6.56 15.40
CA PHE A 80 8.25 6.62 15.00
C PHE A 80 8.71 8.02 14.59
N GLU A 81 7.85 9.04 14.74
CA GLU A 81 8.11 10.47 14.44
C GLU A 81 8.64 10.81 13.03
N LEU A 82 8.67 9.83 12.11
CA LEU A 82 9.25 9.96 10.77
C LEU A 82 8.43 10.85 9.81
N TRP A 83 7.25 11.33 10.20
CA TRP A 83 6.42 12.14 9.32
C TRP A 83 6.94 13.58 9.14
N GLY A 84 7.83 14.06 10.02
CA GLY A 84 8.45 15.39 10.02
C GLY A 84 7.48 16.56 10.30
N ASP A 85 6.26 16.51 9.77
CA ASP A 85 5.17 17.46 9.99
C ASP A 85 3.86 16.71 10.27
N ASP A 86 3.30 16.91 11.46
CA ASP A 86 2.02 16.34 11.89
C ASP A 86 0.85 16.65 10.96
N ARG A 87 0.90 17.76 10.19
CA ARG A 87 -0.14 18.09 9.21
C ARG A 87 -0.20 17.05 8.09
N ASN A 88 0.94 16.51 7.67
CA ASN A 88 0.98 15.46 6.64
C ASN A 88 0.39 14.16 7.16
N HIS A 89 0.71 13.78 8.40
CA HIS A 89 0.12 12.60 9.05
C HIS A 89 -1.39 12.74 9.23
N ARG A 90 -1.86 13.88 9.73
CA ARG A 90 -3.30 14.16 9.89
C ARG A 90 -4.06 14.19 8.56
N GLY A 91 -3.47 14.80 7.54
CA GLY A 91 -4.02 14.80 6.18
C GLY A 91 -4.15 13.38 5.64
N TRP A 92 -3.07 12.59 5.74
CA TRP A 92 -3.06 11.18 5.37
C TRP A 92 -4.12 10.35 6.11
N LYS A 93 -4.23 10.49 7.45
CA LYS A 93 -5.25 9.78 8.24
C LYS A 93 -6.68 10.15 7.83
N SER A 94 -6.93 11.42 7.53
CA SER A 94 -8.24 11.88 7.07
C SER A 94 -8.63 11.24 5.73
N VAL A 95 -7.69 11.18 4.79
CA VAL A 95 -7.92 10.53 3.49
C VAL A 95 -8.08 9.00 3.65
N LEU A 96 -7.27 8.37 4.51
CA LEU A 96 -7.40 6.94 4.78
C LEU A 96 -8.78 6.60 5.38
N LYS A 97 -9.29 7.43 6.28
CA LYS A 97 -10.65 7.30 6.82
C LYS A 97 -11.71 7.42 5.72
N LEU A 98 -11.56 8.39 4.80
CA LEU A 98 -12.47 8.56 3.67
C LEU A 98 -12.49 7.31 2.76
N ILE A 99 -11.34 6.70 2.49
CA ILE A 99 -11.26 5.45 1.72
C ILE A 99 -11.96 4.32 2.47
N GLY A 100 -11.79 4.21 3.79
CA GLY A 100 -12.53 3.24 4.59
C GLY A 100 -14.05 3.42 4.51
N GLN A 101 -14.53 4.66 4.50
CA GLN A 101 -15.96 4.97 4.31
C GLN A 101 -16.45 4.58 2.92
N PHE A 102 -15.64 4.74 1.87
CA PHE A 102 -16.00 4.26 0.53
C PHE A 102 -16.16 2.74 0.47
N ASP A 103 -15.33 1.99 1.20
CA ASP A 103 -15.44 0.54 1.28
C ASP A 103 -16.80 0.13 1.91
N GLU A 104 -17.17 0.76 3.03
CA GLU A 104 -18.40 0.47 3.80
C GLU A 104 -19.67 0.98 3.11
N ASP A 105 -19.71 2.26 2.73
CA ASP A 105 -20.94 2.94 2.30
C ASP A 105 -21.25 2.72 0.81
N PHE A 106 -20.24 2.39 -0.01
CA PHE A 106 -20.39 2.39 -1.46
C PHE A 106 -19.93 1.10 -2.12
N LEU A 107 -18.71 0.63 -1.88
CA LEU A 107 -18.18 -0.54 -2.59
C LEU A 107 -18.90 -1.83 -2.20
N ILE A 108 -19.16 -2.06 -0.91
CA ILE A 108 -19.94 -3.23 -0.47
C ILE A 108 -21.35 -3.19 -1.10
N PRO A 109 -22.14 -2.10 -0.99
CA PRO A 109 -23.44 -1.99 -1.67
C PRO A 109 -23.38 -2.05 -3.21
N LEU A 110 -22.34 -1.51 -3.87
CA LEU A 110 -22.18 -1.58 -5.33
C LEU A 110 -21.87 -3.00 -5.82
N VAL A 111 -21.11 -3.75 -5.02
CA VAL A 111 -20.68 -5.12 -5.35
C VAL A 111 -21.78 -6.12 -5.02
N GLU A 112 -22.50 -5.92 -3.92
CA GLU A 112 -23.62 -6.76 -3.49
C GLU A 112 -24.94 -6.40 -4.19
N GLY A 113 -25.07 -5.16 -4.68
CA GLY A 113 -26.22 -4.68 -5.44
C GLY A 113 -26.12 -4.88 -6.96
N ASN A 114 -27.22 -4.56 -7.67
CA ASN A 114 -27.33 -4.62 -9.12
C ASN A 114 -26.77 -3.38 -9.86
N ALA A 115 -25.84 -2.64 -9.26
CA ALA A 115 -25.27 -1.46 -9.89
C ALA A 115 -24.62 -1.83 -11.24
N SER A 116 -24.88 -1.00 -12.25
CA SER A 116 -24.34 -1.18 -13.60
C SER A 116 -22.82 -1.01 -13.61
N THR A 117 -22.16 -1.63 -14.59
CA THR A 117 -20.71 -1.49 -14.78
C THR A 117 -20.27 -0.04 -14.90
N GLU A 118 -21.08 0.81 -15.54
CA GLU A 118 -20.80 2.24 -15.73
C GLU A 118 -20.79 3.00 -14.40
N GLU A 119 -21.77 2.76 -13.53
CA GLU A 119 -21.80 3.33 -12.18
C GLU A 119 -20.57 2.93 -11.35
N LYS A 120 -20.12 1.66 -11.47
CA LYS A 120 -18.90 1.21 -10.78
C LYS A 120 -17.67 1.93 -11.30
N LEU A 121 -17.57 2.11 -12.61
CA LEU A 121 -16.44 2.81 -13.24
C LEU A 121 -16.40 4.28 -12.85
N LEU A 122 -17.56 4.97 -12.88
CA LEU A 122 -17.67 6.37 -12.48
C LEU A 122 -17.26 6.55 -11.01
N PHE A 123 -17.74 5.71 -10.10
CA PHE A 123 -17.35 5.77 -8.70
C PHE A 123 -15.83 5.60 -8.51
N VAL A 124 -15.24 4.61 -9.19
CA VAL A 124 -13.79 4.40 -9.14
C VAL A 124 -13.03 5.62 -9.65
N GLN A 125 -13.45 6.18 -10.78
CA GLN A 125 -12.79 7.32 -11.43
C GLN A 125 -12.91 8.61 -10.62
N GLU A 126 -14.08 8.89 -10.05
CA GLU A 126 -14.37 10.16 -9.38
C GLU A 126 -14.06 10.16 -7.88
N LYS A 127 -14.08 9.00 -7.22
CA LYS A 127 -13.93 8.90 -5.76
C LYS A 127 -12.68 8.14 -5.35
N VAL A 128 -12.53 6.90 -5.83
CA VAL A 128 -11.45 6.01 -5.38
C VAL A 128 -10.09 6.49 -5.88
N LEU A 129 -9.92 6.65 -7.20
CA LEU A 129 -8.63 7.03 -7.79
C LEU A 129 -8.11 8.39 -7.27
N PRO A 130 -8.93 9.46 -7.18
CA PRO A 130 -8.48 10.74 -6.64
C PRO A 130 -8.08 10.65 -5.17
N SER A 131 -8.80 9.84 -4.37
CA SER A 131 -8.49 9.68 -2.95
C SER A 131 -7.17 8.95 -2.72
N TYR A 132 -6.89 7.90 -3.49
CA TYR A 132 -5.56 7.30 -3.48
C TYR A 132 -4.48 8.29 -3.93
N GLY A 133 -4.79 9.15 -4.90
CA GLY A 133 -3.84 10.17 -5.32
C GLY A 133 -3.49 11.18 -4.23
N MET A 134 -4.50 11.70 -3.54
CA MET A 134 -4.32 12.56 -2.36
C MET A 134 -3.59 11.84 -1.23
N LEU A 135 -3.86 10.55 -1.04
CA LEU A 135 -3.16 9.75 -0.05
C LEU A 135 -1.66 9.65 -0.38
N ILE A 136 -1.31 9.41 -1.65
CA ILE A 136 0.08 9.38 -2.10
C ILE A 136 0.75 10.76 -1.98
N TYR A 137 0.01 11.85 -2.20
CA TYR A 137 0.52 13.20 -1.98
C TYR A 137 1.07 13.38 -0.55
N TYR A 138 0.39 12.84 0.46
CA TYR A 138 0.91 12.89 1.83
C TYR A 138 2.01 11.87 2.09
N LEU A 139 1.88 10.63 1.58
CA LEU A 139 2.88 9.58 1.80
C LEU A 139 4.25 9.88 1.18
N ARG A 140 4.31 10.73 0.15
CA ARG A 140 5.61 11.08 -0.47
C ARG A 140 6.58 11.68 0.56
N TYR A 141 6.09 12.47 1.51
CA TYR A 141 6.92 13.07 2.56
C TYR A 141 7.55 11.99 3.42
N LEU A 142 6.73 11.06 3.94
CA LEU A 142 7.23 9.91 4.69
C LEU A 142 8.25 9.07 3.89
N CYS A 143 8.03 8.89 2.58
CA CYS A 143 9.00 8.21 1.72
C CYS A 143 10.32 8.99 1.62
N TYR A 144 10.30 10.33 1.55
CA TYR A 144 11.52 11.13 1.54
C TYR A 144 12.24 11.09 2.86
N GLU A 145 11.53 11.22 3.98
CA GLU A 145 12.14 11.13 5.32
C GLU A 145 12.84 9.78 5.49
N TYR A 146 12.20 8.68 5.07
CA TYR A 146 12.88 7.38 5.01
C TYR A 146 14.08 7.38 4.06
N ALA A 147 13.99 8.03 2.89
CA ALA A 147 15.07 8.06 1.89
C ALA A 147 16.24 8.98 2.27
N ASP A 148 16.04 9.92 3.18
CA ASP A 148 17.06 10.84 3.68
C ASP A 148 17.69 10.36 5.00
N SER A 149 16.96 9.59 5.82
CA SER A 149 17.44 9.04 7.10
C SER A 149 18.78 8.29 7.01
N ASP A 150 19.71 8.56 7.92
CA ASP A 150 20.96 7.78 8.03
C ASP A 150 20.71 6.32 8.46
N GLU A 151 19.60 6.07 9.16
CA GLU A 151 19.16 4.74 9.57
C GLU A 151 18.02 4.25 8.65
N LYS A 152 18.32 3.24 7.82
CA LYS A 152 17.36 2.65 6.86
C LYS A 152 16.71 1.36 7.35
N ASP A 153 17.11 0.87 8.53
CA ASP A 153 16.56 -0.37 9.05
C ASP A 153 15.11 -0.16 9.50
N VAL A 154 14.18 -0.95 8.95
CA VAL A 154 12.76 -0.87 9.24
C VAL A 154 12.39 -1.94 10.27
N ASP A 155 11.80 -1.50 11.38
CA ASP A 155 11.43 -2.39 12.47
C ASP A 155 10.49 -3.53 12.01
N GLY A 156 10.79 -4.75 12.45
CA GLY A 156 10.02 -5.95 12.12
C GLY A 156 10.08 -6.41 10.65
N LEU A 157 10.75 -5.69 9.74
CA LEU A 157 10.79 -6.05 8.32
C LEU A 157 11.44 -7.43 8.10
N ARG A 158 12.57 -7.69 8.78
CA ARG A 158 13.27 -8.99 8.72
C ARG A 158 12.38 -10.14 9.20
N ARG A 159 11.58 -9.89 10.24
CA ARG A 159 10.65 -10.88 10.83
C ARG A 159 9.50 -11.20 9.88
N ILE A 160 9.04 -10.23 9.10
CA ILE A 160 7.87 -10.39 8.25
C ILE A 160 8.24 -10.93 6.87
N PHE A 161 9.29 -10.39 6.26
CA PHE A 161 9.66 -10.70 4.88
C PHE A 161 10.87 -11.62 4.75
N GLY A 162 11.66 -11.80 5.81
CA GLY A 162 12.84 -12.68 5.83
C GLY A 162 14.12 -11.96 6.28
N VAL A 163 15.07 -12.72 6.83
CA VAL A 163 16.28 -12.22 7.53
C VAL A 163 17.15 -11.26 6.73
N ASN A 164 17.09 -11.31 5.40
CA ASN A 164 17.87 -10.47 4.50
C ASN A 164 17.20 -9.12 4.18
N HIS A 165 16.00 -8.85 4.71
CA HIS A 165 15.24 -7.64 4.42
C HIS A 165 15.15 -6.75 5.65
N SER A 166 16.18 -5.93 5.87
CA SER A 166 16.14 -4.86 6.88
C SER A 166 15.76 -3.51 6.30
N VAL A 167 16.02 -3.31 5.01
CA VAL A 167 15.73 -2.07 4.28
C VAL A 167 14.61 -2.27 3.25
N LEU A 168 13.91 -1.19 2.93
CA LEU A 168 12.91 -1.19 1.86
C LEU A 168 13.56 -1.31 0.49
N PRO A 169 12.98 -2.11 -0.42
CA PRO A 169 13.52 -2.31 -1.76
C PRO A 169 13.34 -1.09 -2.65
N GLY A 170 14.18 -0.99 -3.70
CA GLY A 170 14.08 0.01 -4.75
C GLY A 170 14.53 1.41 -4.33
N LYS A 171 13.91 2.44 -4.92
CA LYS A 171 14.28 3.84 -4.72
C LYS A 171 13.06 4.71 -4.53
N VAL A 172 13.18 5.71 -3.67
CA VAL A 172 12.28 6.85 -3.61
C VAL A 172 12.68 7.82 -4.71
N LEU A 173 11.72 8.24 -5.51
CA LEU A 173 11.89 9.18 -6.60
C LEU A 173 11.45 10.56 -6.13
N ASP A 174 12.22 11.59 -6.49
CA ASP A 174 11.87 12.97 -6.20
C ASP A 174 10.57 13.39 -6.90
N GLY A 175 9.53 13.50 -6.08
CA GLY A 175 8.19 14.01 -6.34
C GLY A 175 7.94 15.34 -5.62
N ARG A 176 9.00 16.12 -5.32
CA ARG A 176 8.89 17.58 -5.12
C ARG A 176 8.46 18.30 -6.40
N ARG A 177 8.57 17.63 -7.56
CA ARG A 177 7.85 18.06 -8.78
C ARG A 177 6.38 17.71 -8.62
N GLU A 178 5.53 18.73 -8.65
CA GLU A 178 4.08 18.60 -8.79
C GLU A 178 3.75 17.78 -10.04
N ILE A 179 3.48 16.49 -9.86
CA ILE A 179 2.78 15.66 -10.85
C ILE A 179 1.33 15.55 -10.42
N TRP A 180 0.70 16.69 -10.14
CA TRP A 180 -0.71 16.76 -9.75
C TRP A 180 -1.30 18.01 -10.40
N GLY A 181 -1.56 17.90 -11.71
CA GLY A 181 -2.01 19.00 -12.55
C GLY A 181 -2.15 18.67 -14.03
N SER A 182 -1.62 17.54 -14.50
CA SER A 182 -1.81 17.07 -15.88
C SER A 182 -2.46 15.68 -15.91
N SER A 183 -3.68 15.62 -15.40
CA SER A 183 -4.66 14.65 -15.88
C SER A 183 -4.99 15.01 -17.34
N ASN A 184 -4.16 14.58 -18.29
CA ASN A 184 -4.71 14.29 -19.60
C ASN A 184 -5.54 13.02 -19.42
N VAL A 185 -6.83 13.26 -19.19
CA VAL A 185 -7.90 12.31 -19.47
C VAL A 185 -7.74 11.90 -20.94
N VAL A 186 -7.40 10.64 -21.18
CA VAL A 186 -7.72 9.90 -22.41
C VAL A 186 -8.16 8.52 -21.98
#